data_AF-A0A8B6FF21-F1
#
_entry.id   AF-A0A8B6FF21-F1
#
_cell.length_a   1.000
_cell.length_b   1.000
_cell.length_c   1.000
_cell.angle_alpha   90.00
_cell.angle_beta   90.00
_cell.angle_gamma   90.00
#
_symmetry.space_group_name_H-M   'P 1'
#
loop_
_entity.id
_entity.type
_entity.pdbx_description
1 polymer ?
#
loop_
_entity_poly.entity_id
_entity_poly.type
_entity_poly.pdbx_seq_one_letter_code
_entity_poly.pdbx_strand_id
1 'polypeptide(L)'
;MQTPIDVQDRQQQRSVPPIRPTRVSSRVDINNLNITRSLGDKAFDVTVTQANGNRARVWVQLLDPQDGSYIVRYRLYESYSDIIINVQYKEQNVAKSPYKLSGMVYHEKCNCPVNRIDKWFEVMGCPETYHQIDEDLSIFDNVDLEKVAAEAVSRFSNRGMHSLSHYRIINNKIYRKTYGEHVGFKMFSDSVLLSLTRKVMLPDVEFFVNLGDWPLEKKDKKDNPLPIFSWCGSDLTRDIVMPTYDITEATIEMMSR
;
A
#
# COMPACT_ATOMS: atom_id res chain seq x y z
N MET A 1 -32.50 -15.69 13.50
CA MET A 1 -32.31 -14.26 13.19
C MET A 1 -30.86 -14.08 12.83
N GLN A 2 -30.60 -13.65 11.60
CA GLN A 2 -29.27 -13.50 11.01
C GLN A 2 -28.56 -12.30 11.62
N THR A 3 -27.45 -12.51 12.32
CA THR A 3 -26.52 -11.43 12.67
C THR A 3 -25.47 -11.33 11.55
N PRO A 4 -25.14 -10.14 11.04
CA PRO A 4 -24.25 -9.99 9.90
C PRO A 4 -22.80 -10.26 10.33
N ILE A 5 -22.15 -11.22 9.69
CA ILE A 5 -20.69 -11.33 9.70
C ILE A 5 -20.21 -10.38 8.60
N ASP A 6 -19.55 -9.30 9.00
CA ASP A 6 -18.91 -8.36 8.08
C ASP A 6 -17.58 -8.97 7.62
N VAL A 7 -17.66 -9.89 6.67
CA VAL A 7 -16.52 -10.16 5.80
C VAL A 7 -16.46 -8.93 4.90
N GLN A 8 -15.51 -8.02 5.12
CA GLN A 8 -15.15 -7.04 4.10
C GLN A 8 -14.45 -7.77 2.94
N ASP A 9 -15.20 -8.63 2.26
CA ASP A 9 -14.87 -9.21 0.98
C ASP A 9 -15.14 -8.13 -0.05
N ARG A 10 -14.23 -7.15 -0.15
CA ARG A 10 -14.16 -6.35 -1.37
C ARG A 10 -13.61 -7.27 -2.44
N GLN A 11 -14.49 -8.07 -3.05
CA GLN A 11 -14.17 -8.89 -4.22
C GLN A 11 -13.72 -7.99 -5.36
N GLN A 12 -12.43 -7.63 -5.38
CA GLN A 12 -11.80 -6.94 -6.51
C GLN A 12 -11.43 -7.98 -7.55
N GLN A 13 -12.42 -8.43 -8.32
CA GLN A 13 -12.26 -9.47 -9.34
C GLN A 13 -11.44 -9.04 -10.57
N ARG A 14 -10.88 -7.82 -10.63
CA ARG A 14 -10.29 -7.28 -11.87
C ARG A 14 -9.03 -6.42 -11.74
N SER A 15 -8.46 -6.22 -10.56
CA SER A 15 -7.20 -5.48 -10.40
C SER A 15 -6.33 -6.09 -9.32
N VAL A 16 -5.01 -5.93 -9.43
CA VAL A 16 -4.07 -6.28 -8.35
C VAL A 16 -4.36 -5.38 -7.15
N PRO A 17 -4.91 -5.91 -6.05
CA PRO A 17 -4.95 -5.14 -4.82
C PRO A 17 -3.51 -5.02 -4.32
N PRO A 18 -3.05 -3.89 -3.76
CA PRO A 18 -1.95 -3.96 -2.80
C PRO A 18 -2.36 -4.95 -1.71
N ILE A 19 -1.39 -5.67 -1.12
CA ILE A 19 -1.60 -6.56 0.02
C ILE A 19 -2.69 -5.99 0.94
N ARG A 20 -3.92 -6.49 0.80
CA ARG A 20 -4.99 -6.21 1.74
C ARG A 20 -5.00 -7.42 2.65
N PRO A 21 -4.65 -7.28 3.94
CA PRO A 21 -4.91 -8.34 4.89
C PRO A 21 -6.41 -8.64 4.79
N THR A 22 -6.75 -9.84 4.31
CA THR A 22 -8.14 -10.24 4.22
C THR A 22 -8.61 -10.48 5.63
N ARG A 23 -9.29 -9.49 6.20
CA ARG A 23 -9.82 -9.58 7.56
C ARG A 23 -11.00 -10.53 7.54
N VAL A 24 -10.76 -11.80 7.87
CA VAL A 24 -11.82 -12.74 8.24
C VAL A 24 -12.04 -12.60 9.75
N SER A 25 -12.86 -11.64 10.17
CA SER A 25 -13.29 -11.55 11.56
C SER A 25 -14.43 -12.54 11.79
N SER A 26 -14.11 -13.75 12.24
CA SER A 26 -15.12 -14.58 12.88
C SER A 26 -15.28 -14.11 14.32
N ARG A 27 -16.48 -13.63 14.65
CA ARG A 27 -16.89 -13.42 16.03
C ARG A 27 -17.74 -14.58 16.54
N VAL A 28 -17.85 -15.69 15.81
CA VAL A 28 -18.79 -16.76 16.17
C VAL A 28 -18.14 -18.15 16.20
N ASP A 29 -18.56 -18.98 17.16
CA ASP A 29 -18.18 -20.37 17.28
C ASP A 29 -18.94 -21.28 16.31
N ILE A 30 -18.69 -22.59 16.39
CA ILE A 30 -19.33 -23.63 15.56
C ILE A 30 -20.87 -23.68 15.67
N ASN A 31 -21.41 -23.12 16.76
CA ASN A 31 -22.85 -23.03 17.05
C ASN A 31 -23.40 -21.63 16.75
N ASN A 32 -22.63 -20.78 16.06
CA ASN A 32 -22.98 -19.40 15.73
C ASN A 32 -23.09 -18.46 16.97
N LEU A 33 -22.43 -18.79 18.08
CA LEU A 33 -22.41 -17.99 19.32
C LEU A 33 -21.22 -17.05 19.36
N ASN A 34 -21.40 -15.84 19.90
CA ASN A 34 -20.35 -14.83 19.92
C ASN A 34 -19.11 -15.26 20.74
N ILE A 35 -17.95 -15.35 20.11
CA ILE A 35 -16.64 -15.46 20.73
C ILE A 35 -16.25 -14.06 21.25
N THR A 36 -16.28 -13.90 22.57
CA THR A 36 -15.94 -12.64 23.24
C THR A 36 -14.55 -12.65 23.88
N ARG A 37 -13.81 -13.75 23.72
CA ARG A 37 -12.48 -13.97 24.31
C ARG A 37 -11.63 -14.83 23.38
N SER A 38 -10.31 -14.68 23.47
CA SER A 38 -9.36 -15.54 22.77
C SER A 38 -9.63 -17.03 23.06
N LEU A 39 -9.57 -17.84 21.99
CA LEU A 39 -9.58 -19.30 22.01
C LEU A 39 -8.15 -19.88 21.88
N GLY A 40 -7.12 -19.03 21.92
CA GLY A 40 -5.71 -19.38 21.70
C GLY A 40 -5.18 -18.95 20.32
N ASP A 41 -3.86 -18.85 20.21
CA ASP A 41 -3.10 -18.38 19.04
C ASP A 41 -3.17 -19.33 17.82
N LYS A 42 -3.56 -20.59 18.04
CA LYS A 42 -3.75 -21.63 17.01
C LYS A 42 -5.17 -22.20 17.00
N ALA A 43 -6.15 -21.38 17.39
CA ALA A 43 -7.54 -21.83 17.48
C ALA A 43 -8.11 -22.33 16.15
N PHE A 44 -7.68 -21.73 15.03
CA PHE A 44 -8.17 -22.06 13.69
C PHE A 44 -7.06 -22.65 12.84
N ASP A 45 -7.40 -23.69 12.08
CA ASP A 45 -6.58 -24.16 10.98
C ASP A 45 -6.98 -23.41 9.69
N VAL A 46 -5.98 -22.88 8.99
CA VAL A 46 -6.20 -22.08 7.79
C VAL A 46 -5.33 -22.62 6.66
N THR A 47 -5.99 -23.04 5.58
CA THR A 47 -5.31 -23.53 4.38
C THR A 47 -5.79 -22.78 3.14
N VAL A 48 -4.85 -22.52 2.22
CA VAL A 48 -5.14 -21.88 0.93
C VAL A 48 -4.73 -22.82 -0.18
N THR A 49 -5.68 -23.17 -1.06
CA THR A 49 -5.49 -24.10 -2.18
C THR A 49 -6.00 -23.50 -3.48
N GLN A 50 -5.59 -24.09 -4.61
CA GLN A 50 -6.20 -23.76 -5.89
C GLN A 50 -7.56 -24.46 -6.02
N ALA A 51 -8.52 -23.87 -6.74
CA ALA A 51 -9.84 -24.47 -6.91
C ALA A 51 -9.85 -25.78 -7.71
N ASN A 52 -8.80 -26.04 -8.50
CA ASN A 52 -8.58 -27.29 -9.22
C ASN A 52 -8.01 -28.42 -8.33
N GLY A 53 -7.85 -28.19 -7.02
CA GLY A 53 -7.28 -29.16 -6.08
C GLY A 53 -5.74 -29.16 -6.02
N ASN A 54 -5.06 -28.38 -6.87
CA ASN A 54 -3.60 -28.27 -6.81
C ASN A 54 -3.14 -27.44 -5.61
N ARG A 55 -1.90 -27.68 -5.19
CA ARG A 55 -1.25 -26.93 -4.13
C ARG A 55 -1.00 -25.49 -4.58
N ALA A 56 -1.34 -24.52 -3.74
CA ALA A 56 -0.89 -23.14 -3.88
C ALA A 56 0.28 -22.88 -2.93
N ARG A 57 1.35 -22.27 -3.43
CA ARG A 57 2.46 -21.79 -2.60
C ARG A 57 2.03 -20.46 -1.97
N VAL A 58 1.59 -20.54 -0.73
CA VAL A 58 1.04 -19.42 0.04
C VAL A 58 1.63 -19.44 1.45
N TRP A 59 2.06 -18.27 1.93
CA TRP A 59 2.36 -18.08 3.34
C TRP A 59 1.10 -17.63 4.06
N VAL A 60 0.81 -18.19 5.23
CA VAL A 60 -0.41 -17.91 6.00
C VAL A 60 -0.03 -17.63 7.45
N GLN A 61 -0.68 -16.65 8.06
CA GLN A 61 -0.53 -16.31 9.46
C GLN A 61 -1.89 -16.04 10.09
N LEU A 62 -2.12 -16.63 11.26
CA LEU A 62 -3.25 -16.33 12.12
C LEU A 62 -2.79 -15.37 13.22
N LEU A 63 -3.52 -14.28 13.42
CA LEU A 63 -3.29 -13.32 14.49
C LEU A 63 -4.50 -13.29 15.42
N ASP A 64 -4.22 -13.25 16.72
CA ASP A 64 -5.20 -13.15 17.79
C ASP A 64 -5.01 -11.81 18.52
N PRO A 65 -5.85 -10.80 18.25
CA PRO A 65 -5.84 -9.53 18.98
C PRO A 65 -6.31 -9.63 20.44
N GLN A 66 -6.70 -10.81 20.91
CA GLN A 66 -7.23 -11.10 22.25
C GLN A 66 -8.57 -10.45 22.59
N ASP A 67 -9.28 -9.92 21.58
CA ASP A 67 -10.61 -9.31 21.71
C ASP A 67 -11.75 -10.27 21.29
N GLY A 68 -11.44 -11.55 21.06
CA GLY A 68 -12.36 -12.56 20.54
C GLY A 68 -12.49 -12.55 19.01
N SER A 69 -11.81 -11.65 18.32
CA SER A 69 -11.64 -11.71 16.86
C SER A 69 -10.34 -12.41 16.48
N TYR A 70 -10.26 -12.82 15.21
CA TYR A 70 -9.06 -13.38 14.62
C TYR A 70 -8.80 -12.69 13.28
N ILE A 71 -7.53 -12.58 12.89
CA ILE A 71 -7.13 -12.00 11.62
C ILE A 71 -6.30 -13.04 10.87
N VAL A 72 -6.77 -13.43 9.70
CA VAL A 72 -6.02 -14.29 8.77
C VAL A 72 -5.28 -13.40 7.79
N ARG A 73 -3.95 -13.52 7.74
CA ARG A 73 -3.12 -12.91 6.70
C ARG A 73 -2.60 -14.00 5.79
N TYR A 74 -2.58 -13.75 4.48
CA TYR A 74 -1.99 -14.67 3.53
C TYR A 74 -1.24 -13.92 2.43
N ARG A 75 -0.10 -14.50 2.01
CA ARG A 75 0.74 -13.99 0.93
C ARG A 75 0.91 -15.04 -0.15
N LEU A 76 0.50 -14.71 -1.36
CA LEU A 76 0.77 -15.53 -2.53
C LEU A 76 2.24 -15.34 -2.96
N TYR A 77 2.94 -16.45 -3.22
CA TYR A 77 4.26 -16.41 -3.84
C TYR A 77 4.19 -16.34 -5.38
N GLU A 78 3.07 -16.79 -5.96
CA GLU A 78 2.78 -16.82 -7.40
C GLU A 78 1.30 -16.46 -7.62
N SER A 79 0.94 -16.05 -8.84
CA SER A 79 -0.47 -15.79 -9.15
C SER A 79 -1.20 -17.10 -9.47
N TYR A 80 -2.46 -17.20 -9.06
CA TYR A 80 -3.29 -18.39 -9.29
C TYR A 80 -4.65 -18.00 -9.86
N SER A 81 -5.21 -18.87 -10.71
CA SER A 81 -6.62 -18.82 -11.09
C SER A 81 -7.46 -19.51 -10.02
N ASP A 82 -8.45 -18.81 -9.47
CA ASP A 82 -9.37 -19.29 -8.44
C ASP A 82 -8.66 -19.91 -7.21
N ILE A 83 -8.69 -19.23 -6.06
CA ILE A 83 -8.19 -19.81 -4.81
C ILE A 83 -9.31 -20.05 -3.81
N ILE A 84 -9.13 -21.10 -3.01
CA ILE A 84 -10.03 -21.48 -1.93
C ILE A 84 -9.29 -21.28 -0.62
N ILE A 85 -9.89 -20.52 0.29
CA ILE A 85 -9.41 -20.29 1.65
C ILE A 85 -10.32 -21.10 2.58
N ASN A 86 -9.77 -22.17 3.16
CA ASN A 86 -10.46 -22.97 4.16
C ASN A 86 -10.06 -22.46 5.55
N VAL A 87 -11.06 -22.20 6.39
CA VAL A 87 -10.90 -21.85 7.80
C VAL A 87 -11.69 -22.87 8.62
N GLN A 88 -10.99 -23.62 9.46
CA GLN A 88 -11.56 -24.70 10.25
C GLN A 88 -11.28 -24.50 11.75
N TYR A 89 -12.27 -24.85 12.56
CA TYR A 89 -12.13 -24.98 14.02
C TYR A 89 -12.42 -26.43 14.37
N LYS A 90 -11.44 -27.13 14.97
CA LYS A 90 -11.54 -28.57 15.30
C LYS A 90 -12.05 -29.40 14.11
N GLU A 91 -11.40 -29.25 12.95
CA GLU A 91 -11.70 -29.96 11.69
C GLU A 91 -13.07 -29.65 11.06
N GLN A 92 -13.80 -28.66 11.59
CA GLN A 92 -15.08 -28.23 11.04
C GLN A 92 -14.99 -26.82 10.47
N ASN A 93 -15.58 -26.63 9.30
CA ASN A 93 -15.63 -25.31 8.66
C ASN A 93 -16.41 -24.33 9.54
N VAL A 94 -15.88 -23.10 9.65
CA VAL A 94 -16.55 -22.03 10.40
C VAL A 94 -17.22 -21.04 9.46
N ALA A 95 -18.39 -20.56 9.88
CA ALA A 95 -19.19 -19.59 9.14
C ALA A 95 -19.40 -20.01 7.66
N LYS A 96 -18.94 -19.20 6.70
CA LYS A 96 -19.07 -19.45 5.26
C LYS A 96 -17.87 -20.16 4.65
N SER A 97 -16.92 -20.62 5.47
CA SER A 97 -15.79 -21.41 4.97
C SER A 97 -16.32 -22.68 4.27
N PRO A 98 -15.78 -23.05 3.10
CA PRO A 98 -14.65 -22.41 2.42
C PRO A 98 -15.00 -21.13 1.67
N TYR A 99 -14.09 -20.15 1.69
CA TYR A 99 -14.20 -18.91 0.93
C TYR A 99 -13.55 -19.08 -0.45
N LYS A 100 -14.31 -18.84 -1.52
CA LYS A 100 -13.80 -18.93 -2.90
C LYS A 100 -13.54 -17.54 -3.48
N LEU A 101 -12.28 -17.25 -3.77
CA LEU A 101 -11.88 -16.08 -4.56
C LEU A 101 -11.80 -16.51 -6.02
N SER A 102 -12.79 -16.10 -6.81
CA SER A 102 -12.88 -16.45 -8.24
C SER A 102 -12.18 -15.41 -9.11
N GLY A 103 -11.61 -15.84 -10.23
CA GLY A 103 -10.79 -15.05 -11.13
C GLY A 103 -9.29 -15.18 -10.85
N MET A 104 -8.50 -14.34 -11.52
CA MET A 104 -7.06 -14.31 -11.34
C MET A 104 -6.72 -13.58 -10.04
N VAL A 105 -6.03 -14.26 -9.13
CA VAL A 105 -5.53 -13.70 -7.88
C VAL A 105 -4.03 -13.48 -8.01
N TYR A 106 -3.64 -12.22 -8.11
CA TYR A 106 -2.27 -11.84 -8.43
C TYR A 106 -1.36 -11.85 -7.21
N HIS A 107 -0.12 -12.32 -7.40
CA HIS A 107 0.94 -12.09 -6.40
C HIS A 107 1.38 -10.62 -6.41
N GLU A 108 1.85 -10.12 -5.26
CA GLU A 108 2.23 -8.70 -5.07
C GLU A 108 3.28 -8.19 -6.08
N LYS A 109 4.18 -9.07 -6.53
CA LYS A 109 5.24 -8.74 -7.49
C LYS A 109 4.83 -8.94 -8.96
N CYS A 110 3.57 -9.24 -9.25
CA CYS A 110 3.10 -9.44 -10.60
C CYS A 110 3.21 -8.12 -11.39
N ASN A 111 3.69 -8.17 -12.63
CA ASN A 111 3.72 -7.02 -13.52
C ASN A 111 2.49 -7.06 -14.43
N CYS A 112 1.39 -6.47 -13.97
CA CYS A 112 0.10 -6.46 -14.67
C CYS A 112 -0.58 -5.10 -14.50
N PRO A 113 -0.02 -4.04 -15.11
CA PRO A 113 -0.54 -2.71 -14.97
C PRO A 113 -1.91 -2.57 -15.64
N VAL A 114 -2.87 -2.01 -14.89
CA VAL A 114 -4.15 -1.57 -15.46
C VAL A 114 -3.89 -0.32 -16.32
N ASN A 115 -4.32 -0.34 -17.58
CA ASN A 115 -4.07 0.75 -18.53
C ASN A 115 -4.74 2.09 -18.18
N ARG A 116 -5.77 2.06 -17.32
CA ARG A 116 -6.63 3.20 -17.01
C ARG A 116 -6.63 3.45 -15.51
N ILE A 117 -6.05 4.59 -15.11
CA ILE A 117 -5.90 4.97 -13.70
C ILE A 117 -7.26 5.19 -13.01
N ASP A 118 -8.25 5.71 -13.74
CA ASP A 118 -9.61 5.91 -13.27
C ASP A 118 -10.29 4.60 -12.86
N LYS A 119 -10.13 3.55 -13.69
CA LYS A 119 -10.61 2.21 -13.35
C LYS A 119 -9.87 1.63 -12.15
N TRP A 120 -8.57 1.92 -12.03
CA TRP A 120 -7.79 1.46 -10.89
C TRP A 120 -8.28 2.13 -9.59
N PHE A 121 -8.56 3.43 -9.60
CA PHE A 121 -9.16 4.14 -8.45
C PHE A 121 -10.54 3.60 -8.06
N GLU A 122 -11.42 3.39 -9.04
CA GLU A 122 -12.76 2.82 -8.82
C GLU A 122 -12.66 1.47 -8.11
N VAL A 123 -11.81 0.58 -8.63
CA VAL A 123 -11.67 -0.75 -8.03
C VAL A 123 -11.06 -0.63 -6.64
N MET A 124 -10.05 0.21 -6.46
CA MET A 124 -9.41 0.44 -5.16
C MET A 124 -10.37 1.03 -4.11
N GLY A 125 -11.45 1.70 -4.54
CA GLY A 125 -12.40 2.35 -3.67
C GLY A 125 -11.72 3.42 -2.82
N CYS A 126 -10.77 4.14 -3.42
CA CYS A 126 -10.16 5.33 -2.84
C CYS A 126 -11.21 6.45 -2.79
N PRO A 127 -11.24 7.28 -1.73
CA PRO A 127 -11.92 8.58 -1.77
C PRO A 127 -11.53 9.37 -3.02
N GLU A 128 -12.49 10.14 -3.55
CA GLU A 128 -12.24 10.99 -4.73
C GLU A 128 -11.23 12.10 -4.41
N THR A 129 -11.24 12.61 -3.18
CA THR A 129 -10.40 13.72 -2.72
C THR A 129 -9.81 13.45 -1.36
N TYR A 130 -8.65 14.06 -1.12
CA TYR A 130 -7.96 14.05 0.17
C TYR A 130 -7.57 15.49 0.49
N HIS A 131 -8.17 16.05 1.54
CA HIS A 131 -7.98 17.45 1.93
C HIS A 131 -6.50 17.86 1.99
N GLN A 132 -5.65 17.03 2.61
CA GLN A 132 -4.21 17.31 2.71
C GLN A 132 -3.52 17.39 1.33
N ILE A 133 -3.88 16.50 0.39
CA ILE A 133 -3.28 16.49 -0.95
C ILE A 133 -3.70 17.75 -1.71
N ASP A 134 -4.97 18.11 -1.63
CA ASP A 134 -5.50 19.30 -2.29
C ASP A 134 -4.86 20.58 -1.73
N GLU A 135 -4.70 20.68 -0.40
CA GLU A 135 -4.03 21.80 0.26
C GLU A 135 -2.56 21.92 -0.12
N ASP A 136 -1.80 20.81 -0.04
CA ASP A 136 -0.37 20.80 -0.34
C ASP A 136 -0.08 21.18 -1.80
N LEU A 137 -0.96 20.77 -2.73
CA LEU A 137 -0.81 21.05 -4.16
C LEU A 137 -1.39 22.41 -4.59
N SER A 138 -2.26 23.03 -3.78
CA SER A 138 -3.00 24.26 -4.13
C SER A 138 -2.13 25.47 -4.51
N ILE A 139 -0.87 25.49 -4.09
CA ILE A 139 0.07 26.58 -4.37
C ILE A 139 0.91 26.34 -5.64
N PHE A 140 0.76 25.18 -6.28
CA PHE A 140 1.58 24.72 -7.41
C PHE A 140 0.75 24.56 -8.70
N ASP A 141 -0.04 25.57 -9.06
CA ASP A 141 -0.91 25.54 -10.24
C ASP A 141 -0.14 25.35 -11.56
N ASN A 142 1.07 25.91 -11.66
CA ASN A 142 1.94 25.78 -12.83
C ASN A 142 3.40 25.58 -12.37
N VAL A 143 3.98 24.46 -12.77
CA VAL A 143 5.32 24.03 -12.35
C VAL A 143 6.26 23.99 -13.55
N ASP A 144 7.27 24.84 -13.54
CA ASP A 144 8.39 24.77 -14.47
C ASP A 144 9.40 23.71 -13.97
N LEU A 145 9.28 22.49 -14.49
CA LEU A 145 10.10 21.36 -14.07
C LEU A 145 11.60 21.56 -14.39
N GLU A 146 11.93 22.29 -15.45
CA GLU A 146 13.34 22.56 -15.81
C GLU A 146 13.97 23.50 -14.78
N LYS A 147 13.23 24.54 -14.38
CA LYS A 147 13.63 25.42 -13.27
C LYS A 147 13.72 24.65 -11.95
N VAL A 148 12.73 23.83 -11.62
CA VAL A 148 12.73 23.02 -10.38
C VAL A 148 13.95 22.11 -10.35
N ALA A 149 14.27 21.43 -11.45
CA ALA A 149 15.40 20.51 -11.50
C ALA A 149 16.76 21.21 -11.36
N ALA A 150 16.91 22.42 -11.92
CA ALA A 150 18.11 23.22 -11.76
C ALA A 150 18.25 23.78 -10.34
N GLU A 151 17.14 24.24 -9.75
CA GLU A 151 17.13 24.95 -8.48
C GLU A 151 17.16 24.02 -7.27
N ALA A 152 16.38 22.93 -7.26
CA ALA A 152 16.23 22.06 -6.09
C ALA A 152 17.56 21.49 -5.60
N VAL A 153 18.42 21.05 -6.53
CA VAL A 153 19.73 20.49 -6.18
C VAL A 153 20.63 21.53 -5.52
N SER A 154 20.69 22.75 -6.06
CA SER A 154 21.56 23.80 -5.51
C SER A 154 20.99 24.37 -4.20
N ARG A 155 19.68 24.59 -4.13
CA ARG A 155 18.96 25.14 -2.98
C ARG A 155 19.04 24.23 -1.75
N PHE A 156 19.00 22.91 -1.96
CA PHE A 156 19.00 21.93 -0.86
C PHE A 156 20.31 21.17 -0.68
N SER A 157 21.39 21.63 -1.33
CA SER A 157 22.73 21.05 -1.17
C SER A 157 23.43 21.54 0.10
N ASN A 158 22.79 21.39 1.25
CA ASN A 158 23.42 21.67 2.54
C ASN A 158 24.36 20.53 2.94
N ARG A 159 25.59 20.86 3.31
CA ARG A 159 26.62 19.89 3.69
C ARG A 159 26.14 19.04 4.87
N GLY A 160 26.15 17.71 4.72
CA GLY A 160 25.71 16.75 5.73
C GLY A 160 24.19 16.56 5.88
N MET A 161 23.36 17.36 5.18
CA MET A 161 21.89 17.23 5.18
C MET A 161 21.34 16.99 3.76
N HIS A 162 22.23 16.78 2.79
CA HIS A 162 21.85 16.56 1.40
C HIS A 162 21.32 15.13 1.22
N SER A 163 20.01 15.03 1.03
CA SER A 163 19.25 13.78 0.92
C SER A 163 18.10 13.95 -0.07
N LEU A 164 18.40 14.12 -1.36
CA LEU A 164 17.39 14.44 -2.37
C LEU A 164 17.37 13.41 -3.50
N SER A 165 16.19 13.02 -3.96
CA SER A 165 16.03 12.16 -5.13
C SER A 165 15.12 12.79 -6.16
N HIS A 166 15.61 12.87 -7.39
CA HIS A 166 14.86 13.26 -8.56
C HIS A 166 14.32 12.00 -9.24
N TYR A 167 13.00 11.90 -9.36
CA TYR A 167 12.29 10.82 -10.04
C TYR A 167 11.65 11.30 -11.33
N ARG A 168 11.70 10.44 -12.36
CA ARG A 168 10.94 10.59 -13.60
C ARG A 168 10.25 9.26 -13.89
N ILE A 169 8.96 9.31 -14.17
CA ILE A 169 8.21 8.17 -14.67
C ILE A 169 7.91 8.48 -16.13
N ILE A 170 8.40 7.64 -17.04
CA ILE A 170 8.21 7.83 -18.48
C ILE A 170 7.82 6.48 -19.07
N ASN A 171 6.67 6.42 -19.75
CA ASN A 171 6.11 5.19 -20.30
C ASN A 171 6.06 4.06 -19.24
N ASN A 172 5.60 4.41 -18.03
CA ASN A 172 5.51 3.51 -16.87
C ASN A 172 6.86 2.88 -16.43
N LYS A 173 7.99 3.52 -16.78
CA LYS A 173 9.33 3.16 -16.30
C LYS A 173 9.88 4.23 -15.38
N ILE A 174 10.49 3.80 -14.29
CA ILE A 174 11.05 4.69 -13.27
C ILE A 174 12.51 4.97 -13.58
N TYR A 175 12.85 6.25 -13.65
CA TYR A 175 14.20 6.77 -13.71
C TYR A 175 14.44 7.57 -12.44
N ARG A 176 15.62 7.42 -11.84
CA ARG A 176 15.98 8.12 -10.60
C ARG A 176 17.41 8.61 -10.65
N LYS A 177 17.62 9.84 -10.18
CA LYS A 177 18.93 10.38 -9.86
C LYS A 177 18.93 10.91 -8.44
N THR A 178 19.91 10.51 -7.64
CA THR A 178 20.03 10.90 -6.24
C THR A 178 21.14 11.92 -6.06
N TYR A 179 20.96 12.83 -5.11
CA TYR A 179 21.89 13.90 -4.79
C TYR A 179 22.16 13.91 -3.27
N GLY A 180 23.43 14.02 -2.90
CA GLY A 180 23.89 14.01 -1.51
C GLY A 180 24.39 12.66 -1.00
N GLU A 181 24.71 12.62 0.30
CA GLU A 181 25.43 11.50 0.94
C GLU A 181 24.47 10.50 1.60
N HIS A 182 23.33 10.97 2.13
CA HIS A 182 22.38 10.15 2.88
C HIS A 182 21.16 9.80 2.01
N VAL A 183 21.37 8.98 0.98
CA VAL A 183 20.34 8.60 -0.01
C VAL A 183 19.86 7.15 0.13
N GLY A 184 20.14 6.50 1.26
CA GLY A 184 19.72 5.13 1.56
C GLY A 184 18.20 4.97 1.58
N PHE A 185 17.51 5.96 2.17
CA PHE A 185 16.06 5.99 2.40
C PHE A 185 15.22 6.05 1.12
N LYS A 186 15.85 6.27 -0.05
CA LYS A 186 15.20 6.11 -1.37
C LYS A 186 14.49 4.76 -1.52
N MET A 187 14.92 3.73 -0.78
CA MET A 187 14.29 2.41 -0.83
C MET A 187 12.79 2.45 -0.51
N PHE A 188 12.33 3.39 0.34
CA PHE A 188 10.91 3.53 0.67
C PHE A 188 10.12 4.11 -0.50
N SER A 189 10.57 5.23 -1.07
CA SER A 189 9.96 5.83 -2.25
C SER A 189 10.03 4.90 -3.47
N ASP A 190 11.16 4.22 -3.66
CA ASP A 190 11.34 3.21 -4.71
C ASP A 190 10.31 2.08 -4.60
N SER A 191 10.08 1.55 -3.39
CA SER A 191 9.13 0.48 -3.16
C SER A 191 7.70 0.91 -3.52
N VAL A 192 7.30 2.13 -3.15
CA VAL A 192 5.99 2.70 -3.55
C VAL A 192 5.88 2.75 -5.07
N LEU A 193 6.84 3.37 -5.75
CA LEU A 193 6.79 3.56 -7.20
C LEU A 193 6.84 2.24 -7.97
N LEU A 194 7.69 1.30 -7.53
CA LEU A 194 7.77 -0.04 -8.11
C LEU A 194 6.48 -0.84 -7.88
N SER A 195 5.83 -0.65 -6.73
CA SER A 195 4.54 -1.26 -6.44
C SER A 195 3.44 -0.70 -7.35
N LEU A 196 3.40 0.62 -7.56
CA LEU A 196 2.42 1.29 -8.41
C LEU A 196 2.59 0.93 -9.88
N THR A 197 3.80 1.06 -10.43
CA THR A 197 4.07 0.79 -11.87
C THR A 197 3.78 -0.65 -12.29
N ARG A 198 3.84 -1.61 -11.35
CA ARG A 198 3.42 -3.00 -11.58
C ARG A 198 1.90 -3.19 -11.67
N LYS A 199 1.12 -2.28 -11.07
CA LYS A 199 -0.34 -2.42 -10.87
C LYS A 199 -1.17 -1.47 -11.73
N VAL A 200 -0.61 -0.34 -12.13
CA VAL A 200 -1.30 0.67 -12.95
C VAL A 200 -0.31 1.38 -13.86
N MET A 201 -0.77 1.73 -15.06
CA MET A 201 -0.02 2.60 -15.96
C MET A 201 -0.05 4.03 -15.39
N LEU A 202 1.08 4.47 -14.84
CA LEU A 202 1.23 5.83 -14.34
C LEU A 202 1.46 6.82 -15.50
N PRO A 203 0.97 8.08 -15.37
CA PRO A 203 1.27 9.13 -16.33
C PRO A 203 2.77 9.47 -16.33
N ASP A 204 3.21 10.12 -17.39
CA ASP A 204 4.55 10.67 -17.45
C ASP A 204 4.65 11.86 -16.48
N VAL A 205 5.51 11.75 -15.47
CA VAL A 205 5.64 12.73 -14.39
C VAL A 205 7.08 12.86 -13.92
N GLU A 206 7.42 14.02 -13.36
CA GLU A 206 8.73 14.36 -12.84
C GLU A 206 8.57 15.08 -11.51
N PHE A 207 9.33 14.67 -10.50
CA PHE A 207 9.22 15.21 -9.15
C PHE A 207 10.47 14.94 -8.30
N PHE A 208 10.58 15.69 -7.21
CA PHE A 208 11.66 15.55 -6.24
C PHE A 208 11.12 15.02 -4.91
N VAL A 209 11.84 14.08 -4.32
CA VAL A 209 11.56 13.50 -3.01
C VAL A 209 12.73 13.80 -2.08
N ASN A 210 12.45 14.50 -0.99
CA ASN A 210 13.33 14.62 0.15
C ASN A 210 13.35 13.29 0.91
N LEU A 211 14.55 12.79 1.15
CA LEU A 211 14.80 11.54 1.87
C LEU A 211 15.19 11.77 3.34
N GLY A 212 15.36 13.03 3.76
CA GLY A 212 15.70 13.39 5.13
C GLY A 212 14.47 13.46 6.04
N ASP A 213 14.74 13.54 7.34
CA ASP A 213 13.70 13.53 8.39
C ASP A 213 12.96 14.86 8.53
N TRP A 214 13.54 15.95 8.04
CA TRP A 214 13.01 17.31 8.17
C TRP A 214 12.54 17.86 6.83
N PRO A 215 11.43 18.62 6.80
CA PRO A 215 10.94 19.26 5.59
C PRO A 215 11.91 20.36 5.12
N LEU A 216 11.93 20.63 3.81
CA LEU A 216 12.93 21.49 3.18
C LEU A 216 12.40 22.90 2.86
N GLU A 217 11.16 23.01 2.38
CA GLU A 217 10.59 24.26 1.88
C GLU A 217 9.88 25.03 3.00
N LYS A 218 10.55 26.01 3.60
CA LYS A 218 9.99 26.83 4.68
C LYS A 218 9.02 27.89 4.13
N LYS A 219 7.99 28.23 4.92
CA LYS A 219 7.04 29.31 4.61
C LYS A 219 7.69 30.67 4.87
N ASP A 220 8.45 31.17 3.90
CA ASP A 220 8.83 32.58 3.85
C ASP A 220 7.78 33.39 3.06
N LYS A 221 7.57 34.64 3.46
CA LYS A 221 6.52 35.52 2.89
C LYS A 221 6.82 36.02 1.47
N LYS A 222 8.02 35.74 0.93
CA LYS A 222 8.52 36.29 -0.35
C LYS A 222 8.92 35.24 -1.38
N ASP A 223 8.73 33.95 -1.09
CA ASP A 223 9.44 32.91 -1.83
C ASP A 223 8.61 32.24 -2.93
N ASN A 224 9.32 31.82 -3.98
CA ASN A 224 8.87 30.94 -5.04
C ASN A 224 9.17 29.49 -4.61
N PRO A 225 8.22 28.79 -3.94
CA PRO A 225 8.46 27.46 -3.41
C PRO A 225 8.67 26.46 -4.53
N LEU A 226 9.48 25.43 -4.29
CA LEU A 226 9.59 24.28 -5.18
C LEU A 226 8.67 23.14 -4.68
N PRO A 227 8.05 22.37 -5.58
CA PRO A 227 7.23 21.23 -5.20
C PRO A 227 8.13 20.06 -4.79
N ILE A 228 8.41 19.96 -3.50
CA ILE A 228 9.23 18.88 -2.93
C ILE A 228 8.33 17.95 -2.11
N PHE A 229 8.38 16.66 -2.41
CA PHE A 229 7.72 15.64 -1.61
C PHE A 229 8.56 15.29 -0.39
N SER A 230 7.96 15.29 0.80
CA SER A 230 8.64 14.98 2.07
C SER A 230 7.81 14.05 2.95
N TRP A 231 8.47 13.25 3.78
CA TRP A 231 7.84 12.33 4.73
C TRP A 231 7.04 13.03 5.84
N CYS A 232 7.30 14.32 6.04
CA CYS A 232 6.67 15.14 7.05
C CYS A 232 6.57 16.60 6.57
N GLY A 233 5.73 17.37 7.26
CA GLY A 233 5.51 18.79 7.02
C GLY A 233 5.04 19.46 8.31
N SER A 234 4.84 20.78 8.27
CA SER A 234 4.33 21.57 9.38
C SER A 234 3.58 22.81 8.87
N ASP A 235 2.91 23.53 9.77
CA ASP A 235 2.29 24.83 9.47
C ASP A 235 3.30 25.89 8.99
N LEU A 236 4.60 25.63 9.12
CA LEU A 236 5.69 26.51 8.71
C LEU A 236 6.42 26.02 7.46
N THR A 237 5.96 24.97 6.79
CA THR A 237 6.57 24.44 5.55
C THR A 237 5.56 24.29 4.40
N ARG A 238 6.07 24.12 3.18
CA ARG A 238 5.31 24.00 1.93
C ARG A 238 5.61 22.70 1.16
N ASP A 239 6.37 21.79 1.77
CA ASP A 239 6.57 20.45 1.23
C ASP A 239 5.23 19.71 1.06
N ILE A 240 5.15 18.90 0.01
CA ILE A 240 4.01 18.02 -0.26
C ILE A 240 4.17 16.75 0.56
N VAL A 241 3.26 16.51 1.50
CA VAL A 241 3.40 15.41 2.45
C VAL A 241 3.03 14.08 1.80
N MET A 242 3.94 13.11 1.88
CA MET A 242 3.71 11.73 1.43
C MET A 242 3.52 10.78 2.63
N PRO A 243 2.89 9.60 2.43
CA PRO A 243 2.79 8.58 3.49
C PRO A 243 4.17 8.24 4.07
N THR A 244 4.27 8.15 5.39
CA THR A 244 5.53 7.89 6.08
C THR A 244 6.14 6.53 5.69
N TYR A 245 7.44 6.37 5.94
CA TYR A 245 8.14 5.10 5.69
C TYR A 245 7.51 3.94 6.47
N ASP A 246 7.00 4.16 7.67
CA ASP A 246 6.35 3.13 8.49
C ASP A 246 5.04 2.63 7.84
N ILE A 247 4.20 3.55 7.36
CA ILE A 247 2.96 3.19 6.66
C ILE A 247 3.28 2.50 5.33
N THR A 248 4.33 2.96 4.65
CA THR A 248 4.81 2.36 3.40
C THR A 248 5.29 0.93 3.62
N GLU A 249 6.15 0.70 4.62
CA GLU A 249 6.64 -0.64 4.96
C GLU A 249 5.50 -1.53 5.43
N ALA A 250 4.62 -1.01 6.30
CA ALA A 250 3.43 -1.74 6.71
C ALA A 250 2.53 -2.05 5.51
N THR A 251 2.40 -1.22 4.48
CA THR A 251 1.48 -1.52 3.38
C THR A 251 2.09 -2.50 2.36
N ILE A 252 3.37 -2.31 2.02
CA ILE A 252 4.03 -3.05 0.94
C ILE A 252 4.70 -4.32 1.47
N GLU A 253 5.26 -4.27 2.67
CA GLU A 253 6.07 -5.34 3.26
C GLU A 253 5.36 -6.07 4.40
N MET A 254 4.05 -5.85 4.63
CA MET A 254 3.26 -6.37 5.78
C MET A 254 3.31 -7.89 6.00
N MET A 255 3.95 -8.65 5.10
CA MET A 255 4.08 -10.11 5.13
C MET A 255 5.48 -10.59 4.70
N SER A 256 6.51 -9.72 4.80
CA SER A 256 7.91 -10.04 4.50
C SER A 256 8.79 -10.18 5.74
N ARG A 257 8.28 -9.86 6.94
CA ARG A 257 8.96 -10.00 8.23
C ARG A 257 8.10 -10.82 9.19
#